data_AF-A0A4R5VRM5-F1
#
_entry.id   AF-A0A4R5VRM5-F1
#
_cell.length_a   1.000
_cell.length_b   1.000
_cell.length_c   1.000
_cell.angle_alpha   90.00
_cell.angle_beta   90.00
_cell.angle_gamma   90.00
#
_symmetry.space_group_name_H-M   'P 1'
#
loop_
_entity.id
_entity.type
_entity.pdbx_description
1 polymer ?
#
loop_
_entity_poly.entity_id
_entity_poly.type
_entity_poly.pdbx_seq_one_letter_code
_entity_poly.pdbx_strand_id
1 'polypeptide(L)' 'MKKSELEHIVRAASQICEDKEFIIIGSQSLHGKFPDVADTILMSQGVDIIAKNKPDRTERLNSIGVDSRFHETY' A
#
# COMPACT_ATOMS: atom_id res chain seq x y z
N MET A 1 -2.47 9.31 3.95
CA MET A 1 -1.13 8.70 3.94
C MET A 1 -0.17 9.54 3.10
N LYS A 2 0.97 9.92 3.68
CA LYS A 2 2.10 10.58 3.01
C LYS A 2 2.83 9.62 2.08
N LYS A 3 3.52 10.15 1.07
CA LYS A 3 4.33 9.35 0.13
C LYS A 3 5.32 8.42 0.84
N SER A 4 5.98 8.89 1.89
CA SER A 4 6.94 8.10 2.67
C SER A 4 6.33 6.85 3.32
N GLU A 5 5.07 6.95 3.74
CA GLU A 5 4.32 5.83 4.33
C GLU A 5 3.95 4.81 3.24
N LEU A 6 3.50 5.28 2.07
CA LEU A 6 3.24 4.42 0.91
C LEU A 6 4.51 3.67 0.49
N GLU A 7 5.65 4.35 0.41
CA GLU A 7 6.92 3.69 0.09
C GLU A 7 7.32 2.64 1.14
N HIS A 8 7.00 2.87 2.41
CA HIS A 8 7.23 1.89 3.46
C HIS A 8 6.35 0.65 3.25
N ILE A 9 5.06 0.85 2.94
CA ILE A 9 4.13 -0.25 2.63
C ILE A 9 4.62 -1.05 1.42
N VAL A 10 5.05 -0.40 0.34
CA VAL A 10 5.55 -1.10 -0.87
C VAL A 10 6.79 -1.93 -0.55
N ARG A 11 7.70 -1.43 0.31
CA ARG A 11 8.88 -2.22 0.75
C ARG A 11 8.48 -3.44 1.57
N ALA A 12 7.54 -3.29 2.50
CA ALA A 12 7.02 -4.41 3.29
C ALA A 12 6.28 -5.43 2.41
N ALA A 13 5.42 -4.95 1.50
CA ALA A 13 4.71 -5.79 0.54
C ALA A 13 5.67 -6.57 -0.36
N SER A 14 6.80 -5.96 -0.75
CA SER A 14 7.85 -6.64 -1.52
C SER A 14 8.42 -7.86 -0.78
N GLN A 15 8.62 -7.75 0.53
CA GLN A 15 9.08 -8.89 1.34
C GLN A 15 8.00 -9.95 1.52
N ILE A 16 6.75 -9.55 1.74
CA ILE A 16 5.63 -10.46 2.04
C ILE A 16 5.19 -11.23 0.78
N CYS A 17 5.06 -10.55 -0.35
CA CYS A 17 4.68 -11.19 -1.61
C CYS A 17 5.89 -11.79 -2.34
N GLU A 18 7.10 -11.46 -1.92
CA GLU A 18 8.36 -11.74 -2.64
C GLU A 18 8.28 -11.29 -4.11
N ASP A 19 7.65 -10.15 -4.35
CA ASP A 19 7.53 -9.50 -5.66
C ASP A 19 8.23 -8.15 -5.60
N LYS A 20 8.73 -7.67 -6.74
CA LYS A 20 9.40 -6.36 -6.86
C LYS A 20 8.55 -5.33 -7.58
N GLU A 21 7.47 -5.75 -8.22
CA GLU A 21 6.56 -4.86 -8.95
C GLU A 21 5.15 -4.96 -8.38
N PHE A 22 4.54 -3.80 -8.18
CA PHE A 22 3.21 -3.68 -7.60
C PHE A 22 2.36 -2.72 -8.40
N ILE A 23 1.06 -2.98 -8.42
CA ILE A 23 0.05 -2.09 -8.97
C ILE A 23 -0.66 -1.44 -7.79
N ILE A 24 -0.65 -0.11 -7.73
CA ILE A 24 -1.35 0.67 -6.72
C ILE A 24 -2.64 1.21 -7.33
N ILE A 25 -3.76 1.01 -6.62
CA ILE A 25 -5.09 1.40 -7.05
C ILE A 25 -5.63 2.50 -6.10
N GLY A 26 -6.54 3.32 -6.61
CA GLY A 26 -7.24 4.31 -5.80
C GLY A 26 -6.43 5.56 -5.50
N SER A 27 -6.78 6.24 -4.40
CA SER A 27 -6.25 7.57 -4.04
C SER A 27 -4.71 7.62 -3.95
N GLN A 28 -4.09 6.55 -3.46
CA GLN A 28 -2.63 6.52 -3.25
C GLN A 28 -1.83 6.33 -4.54
N SER A 29 -2.47 5.95 -5.65
CA SER A 29 -1.80 5.87 -6.97
C SER A 29 -1.30 7.24 -7.44
N LEU A 30 -1.88 8.33 -6.93
CA LEU A 30 -1.53 9.70 -7.30
C LEU A 30 -0.09 10.07 -6.88
N HIS A 31 0.46 9.46 -5.83
CA HIS A 31 1.86 9.64 -5.42
C HIS A 31 2.87 9.23 -6.49
N GLY A 32 2.49 8.32 -7.40
CA GLY A 32 3.33 7.91 -8.53
C GLY A 32 3.35 8.91 -9.69
N LYS A 33 2.33 9.76 -9.79
CA LYS A 33 2.18 10.75 -10.88
C LYS A 33 2.50 12.17 -10.45
N PHE A 34 2.19 12.52 -9.20
CA PHE A 34 2.36 13.86 -8.66
C PHE A 34 3.29 13.79 -7.44
N PRO A 35 4.45 14.46 -7.46
CA PRO A 35 5.39 14.43 -6.34
C PRO A 35 4.84 15.12 -5.08
N ASP A 36 4.05 16.19 -5.26
CA ASP A 36 3.43 16.97 -4.20
C ASP A 36 1.90 16.87 -4.30
N VAL A 37 1.37 15.75 -3.82
CA VAL A 37 -0.08 15.51 -3.74
C VAL A 37 -0.68 16.40 -2.65
N ALA A 38 -1.80 17.07 -2.94
CA ALA A 38 -2.50 17.91 -1.97
C ALA A 38 -2.94 17.14 -0.71
N ASP A 39 -2.89 17.80 0.44
CA ASP A 39 -3.20 17.21 1.76
C ASP A 39 -4.58 16.56 1.83
N THR A 40 -5.54 17.06 1.07
CA THR A 40 -6.91 16.50 0.99
C THR A 40 -6.95 15.06 0.46
N ILE A 41 -5.94 14.64 -0.29
CA ILE A 41 -5.83 13.27 -0.83
C ILE A 41 -5.12 12.35 0.19
N LEU A 42 -4.48 12.93 1.22
CA LEU A 42 -3.83 12.21 2.31
C LEU A 42 -4.81 11.72 3.39
N MET A 43 -6.13 11.92 3.22
CA MET A 43 -7.14 11.49 4.19
C MET A 43 -7.26 9.97 4.29
N SER A 44 -6.94 9.22 3.23
CA SER A 44 -6.95 7.75 3.29
C SER A 44 -5.82 7.23 4.17
N GLN A 45 -6.16 6.33 5.09
CA GLN A 45 -5.19 5.62 5.94
C GLN A 45 -4.72 4.28 5.32
N GLY A 46 -5.41 3.79 4.29
CA GLY A 46 -5.08 2.54 3.60
C GLY A 46 -4.64 2.75 2.15
N VAL A 47 -4.13 1.68 1.54
CA VAL A 47 -3.76 1.58 0.13
C VAL A 47 -4.22 0.24 -0.45
N ASP A 48 -4.80 0.29 -1.64
CA ASP A 48 -5.09 -0.90 -2.44
C ASP A 48 -3.88 -1.23 -3.31
N ILE A 49 -3.30 -2.41 -3.14
CA ILE A 49 -2.07 -2.83 -3.82
C ILE A 49 -2.15 -4.29 -4.26
N ILE A 50 -1.62 -4.59 -5.46
CA ILE A 50 -1.58 -5.93 -6.05
C ILE A 50 -0.14 -6.28 -6.42
N ALA A 51 0.32 -7.48 -6.05
CA ALA A 51 1.60 -8.01 -6.53
C ALA A 51 1.49 -8.35 -8.03
N LYS A 52 2.20 -7.62 -8.89
CA LYS A 52 2.00 -7.65 -10.34
C LYS A 52 2.32 -9.02 -10.94
N ASN A 53 3.43 -9.61 -10.53
CA ASN A 53 3.94 -10.86 -11.06
C ASN A 53 3.45 -12.08 -10.25
N LYS A 54 2.97 -11.85 -9.04
CA LYS A 54 2.51 -12.90 -8.10
C LYS A 54 1.14 -12.54 -7.48
N PRO A 55 0.08 -12.36 -8.29
CA PRO A 55 -1.19 -11.82 -7.82
C PRO A 55 -1.84 -12.68 -6.73
N ASP A 56 -1.62 -14.00 -6.75
CA ASP A 56 -2.04 -14.97 -5.73
C ASP A 56 -1.51 -14.63 -4.33
N ARG A 57 -0.33 -14.00 -4.25
CA ARG A 57 0.30 -13.63 -2.98
C ARG A 57 -0.22 -12.32 -2.40
N THR A 58 -0.99 -11.55 -3.17
CA THR A 58 -1.63 -10.32 -2.70
C THR A 58 -2.50 -10.58 -1.47
N GLU A 59 -3.14 -11.73 -1.39
CA GLU A 59 -3.99 -12.11 -0.26
C GLU A 59 -3.25 -12.12 1.08
N ARG A 60 -1.93 -12.36 1.07
CA ARG A 60 -1.11 -12.31 2.29
C ARG A 60 -1.11 -10.92 2.93
N LEU A 61 -1.28 -9.85 2.13
CA LEU A 61 -1.32 -8.48 2.63
C LEU A 61 -2.62 -8.19 3.39
N ASN A 62 -3.73 -8.84 3.04
CA ASN A 62 -4.98 -8.68 3.79
C ASN A 62 -4.83 -9.14 5.24
N SER A 63 -4.04 -10.19 5.50
CA SER A 63 -3.81 -10.69 6.86
C SER A 63 -3.14 -9.69 7.82
N ILE A 64 -2.50 -8.64 7.29
CA ILE A 64 -1.82 -7.60 8.07
C ILE A 64 -2.44 -6.20 7.87
N GLY A 65 -3.49 -6.10 7.06
CA GLY A 65 -4.16 -4.86 6.71
C GLY A 65 -5.60 -4.87 7.20
N VAL A 66 -6.49 -5.32 6.32
CA VAL A 66 -7.94 -5.41 6.55
C VAL A 66 -8.25 -6.35 7.71
N ASP A 67 -9.09 -5.91 8.65
CA ASP A 67 -9.50 -6.65 9.86
C ASP A 67 -8.35 -7.08 10.79
N SER A 68 -7.14 -6.57 10.56
CA SER A 68 -6.02 -6.81 11.46
C SER A 68 -6.11 -5.86 12.67
N ARG A 69 -5.70 -6.34 13.85
CA ARG A 69 -5.54 -5.49 15.03
C ARG A 69 -4.40 -4.49 14.91
N PHE A 70 -3.71 -4.42 13.76
CA PHE A 70 -2.59 -3.53 13.55
C PHE A 70 -2.97 -2.07 13.86
N HIS A 71 -4.12 -1.62 13.35
CA HIS A 71 -4.60 -0.25 13.55
C HIS A 71 -5.13 0.03 14.97
N GLU A 72 -5.43 -1.01 15.74
CA GLU A 72 -5.84 -0.91 17.15
C GLU A 72 -4.64 -0.94 18.11
N THR A 73 -3.50 -1.46 17.66
CA THR A 73 -2.34 -1.79 18.51
C THR A 73 -1.18 -0.79 18.35
N TYR A 74 -1.06 -0.14 17.20
CA TYR A 74 0.03 0.77 16.83
C TYR A 74 -0.50 2.07 16.22
#